data_AF-A0A1E7RLA8-F1
#
_entry.id   AF-A0A1E7RLA8-F1
#
_cell.length_a   1.000
_cell.length_b   1.000
_cell.length_c   1.000
_cell.angle_alpha   90.00
_cell.angle_beta   90.00
_cell.angle_gamma   90.00
#
_symmetry.space_group_name_H-M   'P 1'
#
loop_
_entity.id
_entity.type
_entity.pdbx_description
1 polymer ?
#
loop_
_entity_poly.entity_id
_entity_poly.type
_entity_poly.pdbx_seq_one_letter_code
_entity_poly.pdbx_strand_id
1 'polypeptide(L)'
;MDNELWTFHVATGYPVMAAKKLLAEMAPLLRERIMLAIAQRPPGERILKDPLELDPQFSETIRGARSEAENIAACSGISGRGSSHFIAATQSKILLERHGIVWFPHYQMNPWVIFD
;
A
#
# COMPACT_ATOMS: atom_id res chain seq x y z
N MET A 1 5.07 -21.15 8.01
CA MET A 1 3.74 -20.63 7.64
C MET A 1 2.96 -20.16 8.87
N ASP A 2 2.94 -20.93 9.96
CA ASP A 2 2.17 -20.55 11.18
C ASP A 2 2.67 -19.28 11.89
N ASN A 3 3.97 -19.03 11.88
CA ASN A 3 4.54 -17.80 12.47
C ASN A 3 4.04 -16.54 11.76
N GLU A 4 4.01 -16.56 10.42
CA GLU A 4 3.61 -15.42 9.61
C GLU A 4 2.12 -15.08 9.80
N LEU A 5 1.26 -16.10 9.81
CA LEU A 5 -0.17 -15.96 10.09
C LEU A 5 -0.40 -15.32 11.45
N TRP A 6 0.32 -15.78 12.47
CA TRP A 6 0.21 -15.22 13.82
C TRP A 6 0.72 -13.79 13.88
N THR A 7 1.87 -13.49 13.28
CA THR A 7 2.42 -12.13 13.16
C THR A 7 1.41 -11.19 12.51
N PHE A 8 0.81 -11.60 11.39
CA PHE A 8 -0.20 -10.81 10.69
C PHE A 8 -1.43 -10.56 11.57
N HIS A 9 -1.96 -11.61 12.22
CA HIS A 9 -3.11 -11.49 13.12
C HIS A 9 -2.83 -10.51 14.27
N VAL A 10 -1.70 -10.65 14.95
CA VAL A 10 -1.31 -9.79 16.06
C VAL A 10 -1.12 -8.35 15.60
N ALA A 11 -0.51 -8.13 14.43
CA ALA A 11 -0.22 -6.80 13.93
C ALA A 11 -1.47 -6.05 13.44
N THR A 12 -2.42 -6.75 12.84
CA THR A 12 -3.59 -6.14 12.17
C THR A 12 -4.89 -6.27 12.96
N GLY A 13 -4.95 -7.20 13.91
CA GLY A 13 -6.18 -7.62 14.59
C GLY A 13 -7.13 -8.44 13.70
N TYR A 14 -6.73 -8.77 12.46
CA TYR A 14 -7.60 -9.47 11.53
C TYR A 14 -7.79 -10.95 11.95
N PRO A 15 -9.02 -11.50 12.00
CA PRO A 15 -9.26 -12.84 12.56
C PRO A 15 -8.40 -13.93 11.92
N VAL A 16 -7.81 -14.83 12.72
CA VAL A 16 -6.84 -15.84 12.27
C VAL A 16 -7.34 -16.67 11.08
N MET A 17 -8.59 -17.14 11.13
CA MET A 17 -9.15 -17.96 10.03
C MET A 17 -9.33 -17.16 8.73
N ALA A 18 -9.70 -15.88 8.83
CA ALA A 18 -9.83 -15.00 7.66
C ALA A 18 -8.45 -14.59 7.13
N ALA A 19 -7.49 -14.32 8.02
CA ALA A 19 -6.10 -14.03 7.66
C ALA A 19 -5.46 -15.18 6.89
N LYS A 20 -5.70 -16.44 7.30
CA LYS A 20 -5.16 -17.62 6.61
C LYS A 20 -5.62 -17.68 5.15
N LYS A 21 -6.92 -17.43 4.91
CA LYS A 21 -7.48 -17.39 3.55
C LYS A 21 -6.90 -16.22 2.75
N LEU A 22 -6.93 -15.02 3.33
CA LEU A 22 -6.42 -13.80 2.69
C LEU A 22 -4.96 -13.94 2.25
N LEU A 23 -4.08 -14.41 3.14
CA LEU A 23 -2.65 -14.59 2.85
C LEU A 23 -2.37 -15.71 1.82
N ALA A 24 -3.28 -16.69 1.68
CA ALA A 24 -3.15 -17.75 0.68
C ALA A 24 -3.55 -17.27 -0.73
N GLU A 25 -4.49 -16.33 -0.83
CA GLU A 25 -4.97 -15.77 -2.11
C GLU A 25 -4.15 -14.55 -2.57
N MET A 26 -3.35 -13.97 -1.67
CA MET A 26 -2.57 -12.77 -1.94
C MET A 26 -1.39 -13.03 -2.89
N ALA A 27 -1.16 -12.09 -3.82
CA ALA A 27 0.00 -12.13 -4.69
C ALA A 27 1.30 -12.15 -3.87
N PRO A 28 2.32 -12.97 -4.23
CA PRO A 28 3.52 -13.17 -3.41
C PRO A 28 4.25 -11.87 -3.05
N LEU A 29 4.41 -10.95 -4.02
CA LEU A 29 5.09 -9.68 -3.78
C LEU A 29 4.32 -8.76 -2.83
N LEU A 30 2.99 -8.69 -2.96
CA LEU A 30 2.16 -7.90 -2.05
C LEU A 30 2.24 -8.47 -0.62
N ARG A 31 2.21 -9.80 -0.50
CA ARG A 31 2.35 -10.50 0.79
C ARG A 31 3.69 -10.18 1.44
N GLU A 32 4.78 -10.26 0.68
CA GLU A 32 6.12 -9.89 1.15
C GLU A 32 6.16 -8.42 1.63
N ARG A 33 5.62 -7.49 0.83
CA ARG A 33 5.55 -6.07 1.18
C ARG A 33 4.76 -5.82 2.47
N ILE A 34 3.63 -6.48 2.65
CA ILE A 34 2.82 -6.37 3.87
C ILE A 34 3.59 -6.89 5.08
N MET A 35 4.25 -8.05 4.98
CA MET A 35 5.02 -8.59 6.11
C MET A 35 6.22 -7.70 6.47
N LEU A 36 6.88 -7.12 5.47
CA LEU A 36 7.95 -6.14 5.68
C LEU A 36 7.41 -4.86 6.33
N ALA A 37 6.26 -4.35 5.87
CA ALA A 37 5.60 -3.19 6.45
C ALA A 37 5.22 -3.43 7.92
N ILE A 38 4.71 -4.62 8.26
CA ILE A 38 4.41 -5.01 9.65
C ILE A 38 5.67 -4.96 10.52
N ALA A 39 6.80 -5.49 10.02
CA ALA A 39 8.05 -5.53 10.76
C ALA A 39 8.67 -4.14 10.99
N GLN A 40 8.47 -3.21 10.04
CA GLN A 40 9.05 -1.86 10.08
C GLN A 40 8.08 -0.80 10.61
N ARG A 41 6.85 -1.19 10.98
CA ARG A 41 5.78 -0.26 11.33
C ARG A 41 6.16 0.61 12.54
N PRO A 42 6.09 1.95 12.43
CA PRO A 42 6.28 2.83 13.58
C PRO A 42 5.23 2.57 14.68
N PRO A 43 5.60 2.69 15.97
CA PRO A 43 4.64 2.59 17.06
C PRO A 43 3.47 3.58 16.89
N GLY A 44 2.25 3.07 17.03
CA GLY A 44 1.03 3.89 16.93
C GLY A 44 0.42 4.01 15.52
N GLU A 45 1.15 3.65 14.46
CA GLU A 45 0.56 3.58 13.12
C GLU A 45 -0.32 2.34 12.98
N ARG A 46 -1.57 2.54 12.51
CA ARG A 46 -2.54 1.44 12.28
C ARG A 46 -2.61 0.99 10.83
N ILE A 47 -2.34 1.89 9.90
CA ILE A 47 -2.39 1.65 8.45
C ILE A 47 -0.99 1.33 7.97
N LEU A 48 -0.85 0.23 7.24
CA LEU A 48 0.40 -0.14 6.59
C LEU A 48 0.64 0.73 5.36
N LYS A 49 1.87 1.20 5.20
CA LYS A 49 2.37 1.87 4.01
C LYS A 49 3.33 0.93 3.29
N ASP A 50 3.51 1.11 1.98
CA ASP A 50 4.54 0.35 1.26
C ASP A 50 5.91 0.71 1.84
N PRO A 51 6.74 -0.25 2.27
CA PRO A 51 8.08 0.02 2.81
C PRO A 51 8.97 0.85 1.89
N LEU A 52 8.73 0.82 0.57
CA LEU A 52 9.45 1.64 -0.39
C LEU A 52 9.27 3.15 -0.14
N GLU A 53 8.19 3.57 0.51
CA GLU A 53 7.98 4.98 0.90
C GLU A 53 9.02 5.48 1.91
N LEU A 54 9.58 4.56 2.70
CA LEU A 54 10.61 4.85 3.71
C LEU A 54 12.03 4.62 3.18
N ASP A 55 12.17 3.97 2.02
CA ASP A 55 13.46 3.71 1.41
C ASP A 55 14.03 5.01 0.80
N PRO A 56 15.19 5.51 1.24
CA PRO A 56 15.80 6.71 0.69
C PRO A 56 16.02 6.64 -0.83
N GLN A 57 16.21 5.44 -1.40
CA GLN A 57 16.40 5.24 -2.83
C GLN A 57 15.12 5.55 -3.64
N PHE A 58 13.94 5.29 -3.09
CA PHE A 58 12.67 5.38 -3.83
C PHE A 58 11.75 6.49 -3.33
N SER A 59 11.94 6.97 -2.09
CA SER A 59 11.04 7.91 -1.43
C SER A 59 10.81 9.21 -2.21
N GLU A 60 11.85 9.77 -2.84
CA GLU A 60 11.73 10.97 -3.66
C GLU A 60 10.97 10.70 -4.97
N THR A 61 11.25 9.57 -5.63
CA THR A 61 10.53 9.16 -6.84
C THR A 61 9.05 8.91 -6.56
N ILE A 62 8.73 8.26 -5.44
CA ILE A 62 7.35 8.00 -5.01
C ILE A 62 6.64 9.32 -4.71
N ARG A 63 7.29 10.26 -4.02
CA ARG A 63 6.74 11.60 -3.74
C ARG A 63 6.51 12.40 -5.02
N GLY A 64 7.47 12.36 -5.94
CA GLY A 64 7.36 13.02 -7.25
C GLY A 64 6.19 12.47 -8.07
N ALA A 65 6.07 11.14 -8.15
CA ALA A 65 4.96 10.48 -8.84
C ALA A 65 3.60 10.84 -8.22
N ARG A 66 3.53 11.04 -6.90
CA ARG A 66 2.32 11.51 -6.23
C ARG A 66 1.95 12.93 -6.66
N SER A 67 2.91 13.87 -6.62
CA SER A 67 2.66 15.24 -7.06
C SER A 67 2.23 15.31 -8.53
N GLU A 68 2.80 14.46 -9.38
CA GLU A 68 2.35 14.34 -10.77
C GLU A 68 0.91 13.80 -10.86
N ALA A 69 0.58 12.75 -10.11
CA ALA A 69 -0.78 12.19 -10.08
C ALA A 69 -1.82 13.21 -9.58
N GLU A 70 -1.48 14.02 -8.57
CA GLU A 70 -2.30 15.12 -8.06
C GLU A 70 -2.54 16.19 -9.13
N ASN A 71 -1.49 16.57 -9.89
CA ASN A 71 -1.62 17.49 -11.01
C ASN A 71 -2.50 16.94 -12.13
N ILE A 72 -2.35 15.66 -12.49
CA ILE A 72 -3.20 15.01 -13.49
C ILE A 72 -4.67 15.02 -13.04
N ALA A 73 -4.94 14.70 -11.78
CA ALA A 73 -6.29 14.75 -11.21
C ALA A 73 -6.88 16.16 -11.31
N ALA A 74 -6.11 17.19 -10.91
CA ALA A 74 -6.52 18.59 -10.98
C ALA A 74 -6.83 19.04 -12.42
N CYS A 75 -5.94 18.75 -13.38
CA CYS A 75 -6.14 19.06 -14.79
C CYS A 75 -7.36 18.33 -15.39
N SER A 76 -7.72 17.16 -14.85
CA SER A 76 -8.88 16.37 -15.29
C SER A 76 -10.19 16.78 -14.60
N GLY A 77 -10.16 17.78 -13.72
CA GLY A 77 -11.33 18.19 -12.92
C GLY A 77 -11.73 17.19 -11.83
N ILE A 78 -10.88 16.20 -11.54
CA ILE A 78 -11.13 15.18 -10.52
C ILE A 78 -10.76 15.79 -9.16
N SER A 79 -11.77 16.17 -8.38
CA SER A 79 -11.61 16.76 -7.06
C SER A 79 -12.71 16.28 -6.11
N GLY A 80 -12.46 16.37 -4.80
CA GLY A 80 -13.41 15.94 -3.77
C GLY A 80 -13.36 14.45 -3.43
N ARG A 81 -14.48 13.90 -2.96
CA ARG A 81 -14.57 12.53 -2.43
C ARG A 81 -14.27 11.49 -3.53
N GLY A 82 -13.41 10.52 -3.23
CA GLY A 82 -12.95 9.49 -4.18
C GLY A 82 -11.75 9.89 -5.06
N SER A 83 -11.30 11.15 -5.03
CA SER A 83 -10.09 11.56 -5.78
C SER A 83 -8.82 10.86 -5.26
N SER A 84 -8.80 10.48 -3.98
CA SER A 84 -7.71 9.74 -3.32
C SER A 84 -7.39 8.43 -4.06
N HIS A 85 -8.41 7.66 -4.41
CA HIS A 85 -8.25 6.40 -5.15
C HIS A 85 -7.73 6.63 -6.57
N PHE A 86 -8.22 7.67 -7.24
CA PHE A 86 -7.73 8.04 -8.57
C PHE A 86 -6.26 8.44 -8.54
N ILE A 87 -5.86 9.28 -7.58
CA ILE A 87 -4.47 9.74 -7.40
C ILE A 87 -3.58 8.53 -7.10
N ALA A 88 -3.97 7.66 -6.17
CA ALA A 88 -3.19 6.48 -5.81
C ALA A 88 -3.03 5.49 -6.98
N ALA A 89 -4.09 5.25 -7.76
CA ALA A 89 -4.01 4.41 -8.96
C ALA A 89 -3.10 5.04 -10.03
N THR A 90 -3.20 6.35 -10.23
CA THR A 90 -2.37 7.09 -11.19
C THR A 90 -0.91 7.10 -10.78
N GLN A 91 -0.62 7.33 -9.50
CA GLN A 91 0.72 7.25 -8.93
C GLN A 91 1.33 5.86 -9.14
N SER A 92 0.58 4.80 -8.85
CA SER A 92 1.02 3.41 -9.06
C SER A 92 1.37 3.15 -10.52
N LYS A 93 0.56 3.68 -11.45
CA LYS A 93 0.79 3.58 -12.88
C LYS A 93 2.07 4.31 -13.32
N ILE A 94 2.28 5.54 -12.85
CA ILE A 94 3.48 6.33 -13.15
C ILE A 94 4.74 5.60 -12.67
N LEU A 95 4.71 5.09 -11.44
CA LEU A 95 5.83 4.35 -10.84
C LEU A 95 6.17 3.09 -11.63
N LEU A 96 5.16 2.32 -12.04
CA LEU A 96 5.37 1.12 -12.82
C LEU A 96 5.90 1.42 -14.23
N GLU A 97 5.21 2.28 -14.98
CA GLU A 97 5.49 2.49 -16.41
C GLU A 97 6.77 3.26 -16.66
N ARG A 98 7.11 4.23 -15.80
CA ARG A 98 8.26 5.13 -16.03
C ARG A 98 9.49 4.79 -15.21
N HIS A 99 9.31 4.15 -14.06
CA HIS A 99 10.40 3.85 -13.14
C HIS A 99 10.61 2.35 -12.90
N GLY A 100 9.72 1.48 -13.42
CA GLY A 100 9.79 0.04 -13.17
C GLY A 100 9.55 -0.33 -11.70
N ILE A 101 8.94 0.57 -10.92
CA ILE A 101 8.71 0.39 -9.49
C ILE A 101 7.29 -0.14 -9.30
N VAL A 102 7.18 -1.37 -8.76
CA VAL A 102 5.91 -1.90 -8.26
C VAL A 102 5.69 -1.37 -6.85
N TRP A 103 4.79 -0.39 -6.74
CA TRP A 103 4.38 0.24 -5.49
C TRP A 103 2.91 -0.08 -5.20
N PHE A 104 2.60 -0.39 -3.94
CA PHE A 104 1.26 -0.75 -3.51
C PHE A 104 0.61 0.38 -2.70
N PRO A 105 -0.53 0.95 -3.15
CA PRO A 105 -1.23 1.99 -2.39
C PRO A 105 -1.84 1.44 -1.11
N HIS A 106 -2.19 2.33 -0.17
CA HIS A 106 -2.69 1.95 1.16
C HIS A 106 -3.87 0.96 1.12
N TYR A 107 -4.81 1.11 0.17
CA TYR A 107 -5.95 0.19 0.07
C TYR A 107 -5.55 -1.22 -0.40
N GLN A 108 -4.44 -1.37 -1.13
CA GLN A 108 -3.88 -2.68 -1.47
C GLN A 108 -3.01 -3.25 -0.35
N MET A 109 -2.32 -2.39 0.42
CA MET A 109 -1.54 -2.78 1.59
C MET A 109 -2.43 -3.15 2.79
N ASN A 110 -3.69 -2.73 2.80
CA ASN A 110 -4.64 -2.94 3.89
C ASN A 110 -6.01 -3.41 3.36
N PRO A 111 -6.09 -4.55 2.65
CA PRO A 111 -7.34 -5.03 2.03
C PRO A 111 -8.44 -5.38 3.04
N TRP A 112 -8.12 -5.45 4.33
CA TRP A 112 -9.08 -5.63 5.43
C TRP A 112 -9.68 -4.32 5.94
N VAL A 113 -9.22 -3.16 5.45
CA VAL A 113 -9.71 -1.83 5.82
C VAL A 113 -10.52 -1.25 4.68
N ILE A 114 -11.67 -0.67 4.99
CA ILE A 114 -12.48 0.09 4.03
C ILE A 114 -12.01 1.54 4.07
N PHE A 115 -11.57 2.05 2.92
CA PHE A 115 -11.21 3.45 2.70
C PHE A 115 -12.36 4.14 1.95
N ASP A 116 -12.61 5.42 2.25
CA ASP A 116 -13.69 6.23 1.67
C ASP A 116 -13.22 7.40 0.78
#